data_AF-A0A966A1A8-F1
#
_entry.id   AF-A0A966A1A8-F1
#
_cell.length_a   1.000
_cell.length_b   1.000
_cell.length_c   1.000
_cell.angle_alpha   90.00
_cell.angle_beta   90.00
_cell.angle_gamma   90.00
#
_symmetry.space_group_name_H-M   'P 1'
#
loop_
_entity.id
_entity.type
_entity.pdbx_description
1 polymer ?
#
loop_
_entity_poly.entity_id
_entity_poly.type
_entity_poly.pdbx_seq_one_letter_code
_entity_poly.pdbx_strand_id
1 'polypeptide(L)' 'MSSKTMECKRQPGLYCIGEVVDVTGHLGGFNFQWAWASAQAAGQVV' A
#
# COMPACT_ATOMS: atom_id res chain seq x y z
N MET A 1 1.20 4.14 -9.39
CA MET A 1 1.31 2.93 -8.56
C MET A 1 0.35 1.87 -9.09
N SER A 2 0.70 0.59 -9.01
CA SER A 2 -0.22 -0.53 -9.27
C SER A 2 -1.15 -0.71 -8.07
N SER A 3 -2.46 -0.80 -8.30
CA SER A 3 -3.46 -1.00 -7.24
C SER A 3 -3.50 -2.43 -6.69
N LYS A 4 -2.95 -3.40 -7.43
CA LYS A 4 -2.91 -4.82 -7.01
C LYS A 4 -1.63 -5.17 -6.28
N THR A 5 -0.51 -4.55 -6.66
CA THR A 5 0.84 -4.95 -6.21
C THR A 5 1.56 -3.88 -5.41
N MET A 6 1.01 -2.67 -5.34
CA MET A 6 1.63 -1.51 -4.68
C MET A 6 2.96 -1.04 -5.30
N GLU A 7 3.32 -1.55 -6.48
CA GLU A 7 4.56 -1.19 -7.18
C GLU A 7 4.48 0.19 -7.86
N CYS A 8 5.60 0.91 -7.85
CA CYS A 8 5.78 2.19 -8.52
C CYS A 8 5.87 2.03 -10.04
N LYS A 9 4.86 2.51 -10.76
CA LYS A 9 4.80 2.48 -12.25
C LYS A 9 6.03 3.09 -12.95
N ARG A 10 6.73 4.04 -12.31
CA ARG A 10 7.89 4.74 -12.89
C ARG A 10 9.24 4.12 -12.48
N GLN A 11 9.26 3.25 -11.47
CA GLN A 11 10.47 2.63 -10.95
C GLN A 11 10.15 1.19 -10.58
N PRO A 12 10.39 0.23 -11.49
CA PRO A 12 10.19 -1.19 -11.21
C PRO A 12 10.99 -1.64 -9.99
N GLY A 13 10.41 -2.50 -9.16
CA GLY A 13 11.01 -2.99 -7.91
C GLY A 13 10.94 -2.03 -6.72
N LEU A 14 10.38 -0.82 -6.89
CA LEU A 14 10.07 0.08 -5.78
C LEU A 14 8.59 -0.06 -5.37
N TYR A 15 8.33 -0.23 -4.08
CA TYR A 15 6.98 -0.42 -3.53
C TYR A 15 6.71 0.59 -2.41
N CYS A 16 5.48 1.11 -2.34
CA CYS A 16 5.04 2.03 -1.29
C CYS A 16 3.75 1.49 -0.64
N ILE A 17 3.71 1.44 0.69
CA ILE A 17 2.59 0.87 1.46
C ILE A 17 2.23 1.74 2.67
N GLY A 18 1.03 1.58 3.21
CA GLY A 18 0.58 2.32 4.39
C GLY A 18 0.43 3.82 4.15
N GLU A 19 0.65 4.61 5.20
CA GLU A 19 0.35 6.05 5.26
C GLU A 19 1.21 6.93 4.35
N VAL A 20 2.36 6.42 3.86
CA VAL A 20 3.17 7.14 2.86
C VAL A 20 2.46 7.25 1.51
N VAL A 21 1.47 6.40 1.27
CA VAL A 21 0.58 6.48 0.11
C VAL A 21 -0.57 7.43 0.46
N ASP A 22 -1.00 8.24 -0.52
CA ASP A 22 -2.12 9.17 -0.40
C ASP A 22 -3.48 8.43 -0.29
N VAL A 23 -3.67 7.73 0.84
CA VAL A 23 -4.87 7.01 1.25
C VAL A 23 -5.05 7.26 2.74
N THR A 24 -6.12 7.97 3.09
CA THR A 24 -6.45 8.29 4.48
C THR A 24 -7.80 7.68 4.84
N GLY A 25 -7.81 6.85 5.88
CA GLY A 25 -9.02 6.31 6.48
C GLY A 25 -9.61 7.24 7.54
N HIS A 26 -10.92 7.11 7.79
CA HIS A 26 -11.56 7.78 8.92
C HIS A 26 -11.00 7.27 10.27
N LEU A 27 -11.22 8.04 11.34
CA LEU A 27 -10.92 7.58 12.69
C LEU A 27 -11.74 6.31 13.00
N GLY A 28 -11.11 5.33 13.64
CA GLY A 28 -11.74 4.02 13.92
C GLY A 28 -10.99 2.81 13.37
N GLY A 29 -9.67 2.91 13.18
CA GLY A 29 -8.84 1.76 12.79
C GLY A 29 -8.70 1.52 11.28
N PHE A 30 -9.33 2.33 10.43
CA PHE A 30 -9.24 2.20 8.98
C PHE A 30 -7.82 2.40 8.44
N ASN A 31 -7.01 3.28 9.05
CA ASN A 31 -5.60 3.44 8.69
C ASN A 31 -4.77 2.20 9.00
N PHE A 32 -5.07 1.49 10.09
CA PHE A 32 -4.43 0.20 10.38
C PHE A 32 -4.83 -0.85 9.35
N GLN A 33 -6.13 -0.97 9.06
CA GLN A 33 -6.60 -1.90 8.03
C GLN A 33 -5.94 -1.64 6.67
N TRP A 34 -5.78 -0.36 6.29
CA TRP A 34 -5.06 0.05 5.09
C TRP A 34 -3.58 -0.37 5.13
N ALA A 35 -2.89 -0.11 6.24
CA ALA A 35 -1.49 -0.51 6.40
C ALA A 35 -1.31 -2.03 6.23
N TRP A 36 -2.17 -2.85 6.86
CA TRP A 36 -2.11 -4.30 6.74
C TRP A 36 -2.43 -4.81 5.33
N ALA A 37 -3.50 -4.30 4.73
CA ALA A 37 -3.93 -4.74 3.39
C ALA A 37 -2.90 -4.38 2.31
N SER A 38 -2.35 -3.17 2.35
CA SER A 38 -1.33 -2.73 1.40
C SER A 38 0.00 -3.47 1.60
N ALA A 39 0.42 -3.74 2.84
CA ALA A 39 1.59 -4.56 3.14
C ALA A 39 1.45 -5.98 2.58
N GLN A 40 0.29 -6.61 2.79
CA GLN A 40 0.02 -7.95 2.28
C GLN A 40 0.04 -7.98 0.74
N ALA A 41 -0.55 -6.99 0.08
CA ALA A 41 -0.57 -6.90 -1.38
C ALA A 41 0.84 -6.75 -1.98
N ALA A 42 1.71 -5.95 -1.34
CA ALA A 42 3.11 -5.84 -1.74
C ALA A 42 3.89 -7.13 -1.46
N GLY A 43 3.74 -7.71 -0.27
CA GLY A 43 4.49 -8.90 0.15
C GLY A 43 4.18 -10.16 -0.65
N GLN A 44 3.04 -10.24 -1.33
CA GLN A 44 2.70 -11.37 -2.20
C GLN A 44 3.42 -11.37 -3.56
N VAL A 45 4.04 -10.26 -3.94
CA VAL A 45 4.64 -10.08 -5.28
C VAL A 45 6.11 -9.68 -5.24
N VAL A 46 6.70 -9.61 -4.05
CA VAL A 46 8.12 -9.36 -3.80
C VAL A 46 8.87 -10.69 -3.74
#